data_AF-A0A2V2ZBV0-F1
#
_entry.id   AF-A0A2V2ZBV0-F1
#
_cell.length_a   1.000
_cell.length_b   1.000
_cell.length_c   1.000
_cell.angle_alpha   90.00
_cell.angle_beta   90.00
_cell.angle_gamma   90.00
#
_symmetry.space_group_name_H-M   'P 1'
#
loop_
_entity.id
_entity.type
_entity.pdbx_description
1 polymer ?
#
loop_
_entity_poly.entity_id
_entity_poly.type
_entity_poly.pdbx_seq_one_letter_code
_entity_poly.pdbx_strand_id
1 'polypeptide(L)'
;MKKNFLTILFFTFLIPGFTQAQKSSKDILKSTNIKEIEEYLKNAHPDDPKRTVLKPKLIALKNSEWTKGARTAKPMEARPVISDIPKSIMRNPNSDDAEEFKKLIAETSAEHKEKTVKLLNAMFNEDITRKEAILLFKNNSDCNIVLRVEGKDFYNLAVPAHGENFIVINKGSYTLSSNICDIKYFSQKDIKKSIFVTVDSPKMSETQATAIKKDEVQKNRPSNKRKIKK
;
A
#
# COMPACT_ATOMS: atom_id res chain seq x y z
N MET A 1 -24.44 0.76 -86.90
CA MET A 1 -23.41 1.48 -86.14
C MET A 1 -23.96 1.70 -84.73
N LYS A 2 -23.54 0.85 -83.78
CA LYS A 2 -24.01 0.80 -82.37
C LYS A 2 -22.78 0.92 -81.47
N LYS A 3 -22.40 2.14 -81.15
CA LYS A 3 -21.45 2.50 -80.10
C LYS A 3 -21.91 3.89 -79.69
N ASN A 4 -22.47 4.04 -78.49
CA ASN A 4 -22.77 5.30 -77.78
C ASN A 4 -23.73 5.08 -76.59
N PHE A 5 -24.24 3.85 -76.37
CA PHE A 5 -25.12 3.57 -75.23
C PHE A 5 -24.37 3.16 -73.95
N LEU A 6 -23.04 3.02 -73.98
CA LEU A 6 -22.23 2.55 -72.84
C LEU A 6 -21.77 3.69 -71.91
N THR A 7 -21.84 4.95 -72.33
CA THR A 7 -21.31 6.07 -71.53
C THR A 7 -22.33 6.70 -70.58
N ILE A 8 -23.62 6.38 -70.71
CA ILE A 8 -24.69 6.92 -69.84
C ILE A 8 -24.87 6.07 -68.56
N LEU A 9 -24.39 4.82 -68.56
CA LEU A 9 -24.53 3.90 -67.42
C LEU A 9 -23.43 4.06 -66.35
N PHE A 10 -22.38 4.85 -66.64
CA PHE A 10 -21.26 5.07 -65.72
C PHE A 10 -21.40 6.33 -64.86
N PHE A 11 -22.35 7.22 -65.17
CA PHE A 11 -22.52 8.50 -64.46
C PHE A 11 -23.70 8.53 -63.48
N THR A 12 -24.56 7.51 -63.47
CA THR A 12 -25.67 7.39 -62.51
C THR A 12 -25.29 6.64 -61.22
N PHE A 13 -24.04 6.20 -61.08
CA PHE A 13 -23.53 5.53 -59.87
C PHE A 13 -22.86 6.50 -58.86
N LEU A 14 -22.87 7.80 -59.14
CA LEU A 14 -22.35 8.86 -58.26
C LEU A 14 -23.49 9.64 -57.58
N ILE A 15 -24.43 8.94 -56.96
CA ILE A 15 -25.28 9.54 -55.93
C ILE A 15 -24.54 9.35 -54.58
N PRO A 16 -24.06 10.42 -53.93
CA PRO A 16 -23.48 10.31 -52.60
C PRO A 16 -24.62 10.13 -51.59
N GLY A 17 -25.04 8.89 -51.39
CA GLY A 17 -26.05 8.50 -50.40
C GLY A 17 -25.50 8.29 -48.98
N PHE A 18 -24.27 8.75 -48.67
CA PHE A 18 -23.71 8.66 -47.32
C PHE A 18 -24.11 9.88 -46.47
N THR A 19 -25.37 9.95 -46.06
CA THR A 19 -25.79 10.83 -44.95
C THR A 19 -26.72 10.09 -43.99
N GLN A 20 -26.27 8.95 -43.46
CA GLN A 20 -26.80 8.40 -42.20
C GLN A 20 -25.68 8.09 -41.21
N ALA A 21 -24.84 9.08 -40.91
CA ALA A 21 -23.88 8.97 -39.81
C ALA A 21 -23.45 10.34 -39.24
N GLN A 22 -24.34 11.32 -39.17
CA GLN A 22 -24.19 12.44 -38.24
C GLN A 22 -25.32 12.42 -37.22
N LYS A 23 -25.47 11.28 -36.53
CA LYS A 23 -26.07 11.30 -35.19
C LYS A 23 -25.06 12.08 -34.35
N SER A 24 -25.35 13.36 -34.09
CA SER A 24 -24.69 14.24 -33.10
C SER A 24 -23.69 13.44 -32.28
N SER A 25 -22.40 13.47 -32.65
CA SER A 25 -21.38 12.73 -31.91
C SER A 25 -21.22 13.45 -30.59
N LYS A 26 -22.08 13.12 -29.62
CA LYS A 26 -21.94 13.60 -28.26
C LYS A 26 -20.54 13.22 -27.83
N ASP A 27 -19.74 14.26 -27.56
CA ASP A 27 -18.39 14.07 -27.09
C ASP A 27 -18.45 13.31 -25.77
N ILE A 28 -17.95 12.07 -25.78
CA ILE A 28 -17.95 11.19 -24.61
C ILE A 28 -17.27 11.85 -23.40
N LEU A 29 -16.31 12.74 -23.63
CA LEU A 29 -15.62 13.49 -22.59
C LEU A 29 -16.56 14.41 -21.80
N LYS A 30 -17.68 14.85 -22.41
CA LYS A 30 -18.69 15.68 -21.77
C LYS A 30 -19.83 14.86 -21.15
N SER A 31 -20.00 13.58 -21.51
CA SER A 31 -21.08 12.75 -20.97
C SER A 31 -20.99 12.63 -19.45
N THR A 32 -22.15 12.69 -18.78
CA THR A 32 -22.33 12.44 -17.35
C THR A 32 -23.00 11.08 -17.09
N ASN A 33 -23.35 10.33 -18.14
CA ASN A 33 -24.01 9.04 -18.02
C ASN A 33 -22.98 7.93 -17.78
N ILE A 34 -23.06 7.29 -16.62
CA ILE A 34 -22.16 6.22 -16.19
C ILE A 34 -22.13 5.07 -17.20
N LYS A 35 -23.30 4.64 -17.72
CA LYS A 35 -23.40 3.50 -18.64
C LYS A 35 -22.72 3.77 -19.98
N GLU A 36 -22.88 4.99 -20.49
CA GLU A 36 -22.28 5.42 -21.76
C GLU A 36 -20.75 5.45 -21.67
N ILE A 37 -20.21 5.94 -20.53
CA ILE A 37 -18.76 5.95 -20.28
C ILE A 37 -18.22 4.54 -20.06
N GLU A 38 -18.94 3.66 -19.36
CA GLU A 38 -18.55 2.25 -19.19
C GLU A 38 -18.50 1.50 -20.52
N GLU A 39 -19.52 1.65 -21.35
CA GLU A 39 -19.60 1.01 -22.66
C GLU A 39 -18.50 1.50 -23.59
N TYR A 40 -18.21 2.81 -23.57
CA TYR A 40 -17.05 3.37 -24.27
C TYR A 40 -15.73 2.75 -23.78
N LEU A 41 -15.50 2.72 -22.47
CA LEU A 41 -14.27 2.15 -21.90
C LEU A 41 -14.14 0.64 -22.12
N LYS A 42 -15.25 -0.08 -22.32
CA LYS A 42 -15.23 -1.52 -22.67
C LYS A 42 -14.80 -1.75 -24.12
N ASN A 43 -15.21 -0.88 -25.03
CA ASN A 43 -14.99 -1.04 -26.46
C ASN A 43 -13.74 -0.29 -26.97
N ALA A 44 -13.24 0.70 -26.22
CA ALA A 44 -12.08 1.51 -26.60
C ALA A 44 -10.75 0.77 -26.43
N HIS A 45 -9.83 0.96 -27.40
CA HIS A 45 -8.47 0.39 -27.40
C HIS A 45 -7.69 0.81 -26.14
N PRO A 46 -6.86 -0.05 -25.53
CA PRO A 46 -6.08 0.26 -24.32
C PRO A 46 -5.34 1.61 -24.35
N ASP A 47 -4.78 1.97 -25.51
CA ASP A 47 -3.96 3.19 -25.72
C ASP A 47 -4.77 4.44 -26.12
N ASP A 48 -6.10 4.41 -26.10
CA ASP A 48 -6.90 5.59 -26.41
C ASP A 48 -6.69 6.71 -25.37
N PRO A 49 -6.25 7.92 -25.78
CA PRO A 49 -5.97 9.03 -24.87
C PRO A 49 -7.20 9.46 -24.05
N LYS A 50 -8.42 9.24 -24.54
CA LYS A 50 -9.66 9.59 -23.83
C LYS A 50 -9.86 8.72 -22.59
N ARG A 51 -9.29 7.51 -22.55
CA ARG A 51 -9.40 6.60 -21.39
C ARG A 51 -8.76 7.18 -20.14
N THR A 52 -7.67 7.93 -20.29
CA THR A 52 -6.95 8.59 -19.19
C THR A 52 -7.84 9.59 -18.46
N VAL A 53 -8.73 10.27 -19.18
CA VAL A 53 -9.68 11.24 -18.61
C VAL A 53 -10.99 10.58 -18.16
N LEU A 54 -11.50 9.63 -18.95
CA LEU A 54 -12.78 8.98 -18.70
C LEU A 54 -12.76 8.03 -17.49
N LYS A 55 -11.65 7.34 -17.24
CA LYS A 55 -11.51 6.47 -16.06
C LYS A 55 -11.72 7.24 -14.75
N PRO A 56 -10.94 8.29 -14.41
CA PRO A 56 -11.14 9.04 -13.18
C PRO A 56 -12.52 9.73 -13.13
N LYS A 57 -13.06 10.16 -14.28
CA LYS A 57 -14.41 10.74 -14.35
C LYS A 57 -15.51 9.73 -14.00
N LEU A 58 -15.46 8.53 -14.56
CA LEU A 58 -16.41 7.45 -14.28
C LEU A 58 -16.45 7.13 -12.79
N ILE A 59 -15.28 7.14 -12.16
CA ILE A 59 -15.10 6.88 -10.75
C ILE A 59 -15.79 7.97 -9.92
N ALA A 60 -15.53 9.24 -10.23
CA ALA A 60 -16.14 10.36 -9.54
C ALA A 60 -17.68 10.32 -9.64
N LEU A 61 -18.21 9.97 -10.82
CA LEU A 61 -19.65 9.82 -11.03
C LEU A 61 -20.24 8.71 -10.18
N LYS A 62 -19.65 7.50 -10.19
CA LYS A 62 -20.08 6.38 -9.33
C LYS A 62 -20.03 6.72 -7.84
N ASN A 63 -18.95 7.38 -7.40
CA ASN A 63 -18.82 7.81 -6.01
C ASN A 63 -19.90 8.84 -5.66
N SER A 64 -20.22 9.77 -6.57
CA SER A 64 -21.26 10.76 -6.35
C SER A 64 -22.67 10.17 -6.29
N GLU A 65 -22.94 9.08 -7.00
CA GLU A 65 -24.22 8.34 -6.88
C GLU A 65 -24.28 7.55 -5.58
N TRP A 66 -23.16 6.96 -5.17
CA TRP A 66 -23.05 6.23 -3.91
C TRP A 66 -23.23 7.15 -2.69
N THR A 67 -22.58 8.32 -2.65
CA THR A 67 -22.73 9.27 -1.54
C THR A 67 -24.13 9.89 -1.45
N LYS A 68 -24.89 9.91 -2.55
CA LYS A 68 -26.29 10.35 -2.58
C LYS A 68 -27.28 9.27 -2.13
N GLY A 69 -26.81 8.08 -1.74
CA GLY A 69 -27.66 7.01 -1.20
C GLY A 69 -28.56 6.33 -2.24
N ALA A 70 -28.19 6.36 -3.53
CA ALA A 70 -28.96 5.69 -4.56
C ALA A 70 -28.97 4.16 -4.32
N ARG A 71 -30.17 3.54 -4.32
CA ARG A 71 -30.36 2.10 -4.04
C ARG A 71 -29.61 1.16 -5.01
N THR A 72 -29.24 1.65 -6.19
CA THR A 72 -28.49 0.90 -7.22
C THR A 72 -27.00 1.22 -7.25
N ALA A 73 -26.51 2.05 -6.33
CA ALA A 73 -25.10 2.42 -6.29
C ALA A 73 -24.26 1.26 -5.76
N LYS A 74 -23.21 0.90 -6.52
CA LYS A 74 -22.24 -0.11 -6.09
C LYS A 74 -21.35 0.49 -4.99
N PRO A 75 -21.03 -0.26 -3.92
CA PRO A 75 -20.11 0.20 -2.89
C PRO A 75 -18.73 0.47 -3.51
N MET A 76 -18.02 1.44 -2.93
CA MET A 76 -16.71 1.87 -3.38
C MET A 76 -15.73 0.69 -3.47
N GLU A 77 -15.22 0.42 -4.66
CA GLU A 77 -14.19 -0.62 -4.85
C GLU A 77 -12.90 -0.17 -4.16
N ALA A 78 -12.40 -1.00 -3.23
CA ALA A 78 -11.11 -0.78 -2.58
C ALA A 78 -10.01 -0.65 -3.63
N ARG A 79 -9.27 0.46 -3.57
CA ARG A 79 -8.11 0.70 -4.42
C ARG A 79 -6.86 0.57 -3.58
N PRO A 80 -5.91 -0.29 -3.97
CA PRO A 80 -4.57 -0.14 -3.44
C PRO A 80 -4.04 1.21 -3.94
N VAL A 81 -3.76 2.13 -3.01
CA VAL A 81 -2.94 3.29 -3.31
C VAL A 81 -1.52 2.75 -3.43
N ILE A 82 -1.17 2.29 -4.63
CA ILE A 82 0.22 2.00 -4.95
C ILE A 82 0.85 3.38 -5.13
N SER A 83 1.27 3.99 -4.03
CA SER A 83 2.32 4.99 -4.12
C SER A 83 3.55 4.22 -4.59
N ASP A 84 3.91 4.39 -5.86
CA ASP A 84 5.19 3.92 -6.38
C ASP A 84 6.26 4.35 -5.38
N ILE A 85 6.88 3.38 -4.70
CA ILE A 85 7.90 3.67 -3.70
C ILE A 85 9.00 4.44 -4.45
N PRO A 86 9.27 5.71 -4.10
CA PRO A 86 10.26 6.49 -4.81
C PRO A 86 11.59 5.75 -4.77
N LYS A 87 12.23 5.58 -5.94
CA LYS A 87 13.55 4.92 -6.05
C LYS A 87 14.61 5.54 -5.13
N SER A 88 14.41 6.78 -4.69
CA SER A 88 15.28 7.50 -3.74
C SER A 88 15.25 6.98 -2.31
N ILE A 89 14.32 6.10 -1.95
CA ILE A 89 14.27 5.44 -0.62
C ILE A 89 15.19 4.20 -0.58
N MET A 90 15.59 3.66 -1.74
CA MET A 90 16.50 2.52 -1.84
C MET A 90 17.95 2.99 -1.65
N ARG A 91 18.50 2.81 -0.43
CA ARG A 91 19.88 3.22 -0.11
C ARG A 91 20.97 2.47 -0.90
N ASN A 92 20.66 1.36 -1.56
CA ASN A 92 21.55 0.71 -2.52
C ASN A 92 20.75 -0.12 -3.55
N PRO A 93 20.71 0.25 -4.85
CA PRO A 93 19.93 -0.46 -5.87
C PRO A 93 20.54 -1.78 -6.34
N ASN A 94 21.79 -2.09 -5.96
CA ASN A 94 22.59 -3.23 -6.42
C ASN A 94 22.92 -4.25 -5.31
N SER A 95 22.23 -4.23 -4.17
CA SER A 95 22.35 -5.31 -3.18
C SER A 95 21.39 -6.45 -3.54
N ASP A 96 21.75 -7.69 -3.20
CA ASP A 96 20.90 -8.87 -3.40
C ASP A 96 19.50 -8.67 -2.75
N ASP A 97 19.47 -8.00 -1.59
CA ASP A 97 18.23 -7.63 -0.89
C ASP A 97 17.31 -6.69 -1.70
N ALA A 98 17.88 -5.86 -2.58
CA ALA A 98 17.12 -4.93 -3.40
C ALA A 98 16.45 -5.63 -4.59
N GLU A 99 17.02 -6.72 -5.09
CA GLU A 99 16.42 -7.54 -6.15
C GLU A 99 15.30 -8.43 -5.58
N GLU A 100 15.51 -8.99 -4.40
CA GLU A 100 14.49 -9.75 -3.67
C GLU A 100 13.29 -8.85 -3.30
N PHE A 101 13.55 -7.63 -2.82
CA PHE A 101 12.51 -6.64 -2.55
C PHE A 101 11.71 -6.29 -3.82
N LYS A 102 12.38 -6.05 -4.95
CA LYS A 102 11.72 -5.78 -6.24
C LYS A 102 10.83 -6.95 -6.67
N LYS A 103 11.29 -8.19 -6.45
CA LYS A 103 10.55 -9.42 -6.80
C LYS A 103 9.28 -9.56 -5.94
N LEU A 104 9.39 -9.35 -4.63
CA LEU A 104 8.26 -9.44 -3.69
C LEU A 104 7.20 -8.35 -3.93
N ILE A 105 7.61 -7.16 -4.36
CA ILE A 105 6.68 -6.08 -4.73
C ILE A 105 6.01 -6.33 -6.08
N ALA A 106 6.71 -6.90 -7.06
CA ALA A 106 6.15 -7.21 -8.38
C ALA A 106 5.12 -8.35 -8.34
N GLU A 107 5.37 -9.39 -7.53
CA GLU A 107 4.52 -10.57 -7.40
C GLU A 107 3.15 -10.28 -6.77
N THR A 108 3.00 -9.15 -6.09
CA THR A 108 1.86 -8.91 -5.21
C THR A 108 0.72 -8.10 -5.83
N SER A 109 0.86 -7.52 -7.03
CA SER A 109 -0.12 -6.55 -7.57
C SER A 109 -1.57 -7.06 -7.75
N ALA A 110 -1.77 -8.32 -8.15
CA ALA A 110 -3.12 -8.92 -8.29
C ALA A 110 -3.61 -9.59 -7.00
N GLU A 111 -2.71 -10.25 -6.27
CA GLU A 111 -3.01 -10.94 -5.00
C GLU A 111 -3.29 -9.96 -3.85
N HIS A 112 -2.81 -8.73 -3.94
CA HIS A 112 -3.07 -7.67 -2.96
C HIS A 112 -4.54 -7.39 -2.79
N LYS A 113 -5.35 -7.47 -3.85
CA LYS A 113 -6.81 -7.24 -3.74
C LYS A 113 -7.45 -8.31 -2.88
N GLU A 114 -7.11 -9.57 -3.10
CA GLU A 114 -7.66 -10.69 -2.33
C GLU A 114 -7.15 -10.68 -0.88
N LYS A 115 -5.85 -10.44 -0.67
CA LYS A 115 -5.25 -10.29 0.67
C LYS A 115 -5.85 -9.10 1.43
N THR A 116 -6.11 -7.98 0.75
CA THR A 116 -6.75 -6.80 1.34
C THR A 116 -8.22 -7.05 1.68
N VAL A 117 -8.98 -7.72 0.80
CA VAL A 117 -10.37 -8.12 1.09
C VAL A 117 -10.42 -9.11 2.26
N LYS A 118 -9.51 -10.10 2.30
CA LYS A 118 -9.39 -11.05 3.41
C LYS A 118 -9.05 -10.34 4.72
N LEU A 119 -8.13 -9.38 4.69
CA LEU A 119 -7.77 -8.55 5.83
C LEU A 119 -8.95 -7.72 6.34
N LEU A 120 -9.60 -6.96 5.44
CA LEU A 120 -10.76 -6.13 5.78
C LEU A 120 -11.87 -6.99 6.39
N ASN A 121 -12.20 -8.13 5.77
CA ASN A 121 -13.21 -9.05 6.30
C ASN A 121 -12.84 -9.64 7.66
N ALA A 122 -11.55 -9.85 7.94
CA ALA A 122 -11.05 -10.33 9.22
C ALA A 122 -10.99 -9.21 10.29
N MET A 123 -10.87 -7.94 9.89
CA MET A 123 -10.96 -6.80 10.82
C MET A 123 -12.41 -6.44 11.17
N PHE A 124 -13.34 -6.50 10.20
CA PHE A 124 -14.72 -6.08 10.40
C PHE A 124 -15.63 -7.18 10.95
N ASN A 125 -15.32 -8.44 10.71
CA ASN A 125 -16.07 -9.55 11.30
C ASN A 125 -15.32 -10.08 12.53
N GLU A 126 -15.54 -9.47 13.69
CA GLU A 126 -15.10 -9.97 14.99
C GLU A 126 -15.90 -11.23 15.43
N ASP A 127 -15.99 -12.24 14.57
CA ASP A 127 -16.59 -13.51 14.97
C ASP A 127 -15.63 -14.26 15.90
N ILE A 128 -16.06 -14.47 17.14
CA ILE A 128 -15.36 -15.26 18.17
C ILE A 128 -15.06 -16.69 17.66
N THR A 129 -15.81 -17.18 16.66
CA THR A 129 -15.73 -18.53 16.09
C THR A 129 -14.55 -18.76 15.13
N ARG A 130 -13.94 -17.71 14.56
CA ARG A 130 -12.80 -17.87 13.64
C ARG A 130 -11.57 -18.32 14.41
N LYS A 131 -10.76 -19.21 13.83
CA LYS A 131 -9.51 -19.68 14.45
C LYS A 131 -8.36 -18.69 14.27
N GLU A 132 -8.47 -17.79 13.30
CA GLU A 132 -7.47 -16.78 12.97
C GLU A 132 -7.76 -15.44 13.68
N ALA A 133 -6.70 -14.69 13.99
CA ALA A 133 -6.73 -13.34 14.56
C ALA A 133 -5.62 -12.51 13.91
N ILE A 134 -5.83 -11.19 13.83
CA ILE A 134 -4.83 -10.27 13.27
C ILE A 134 -3.99 -9.69 14.41
N LEU A 135 -2.68 -9.81 14.30
CA LEU A 135 -1.72 -9.08 15.12
C LEU A 135 -1.19 -7.92 14.29
N LEU A 136 -1.64 -6.70 14.60
CA LEU A 136 -1.12 -5.47 14.00
C LEU A 136 -0.09 -4.87 14.97
N PHE A 137 1.14 -4.68 14.48
CA PHE A 137 2.25 -4.13 15.24
C PHE A 137 2.65 -2.77 14.68
N LYS A 138 2.60 -1.75 15.52
CA LYS A 138 2.99 -0.37 15.18
C LYS A 138 4.29 -0.01 15.87
N ASN A 139 5.26 0.39 15.06
CA ASN A 139 6.55 0.85 15.50
C ASN A 139 6.58 2.38 15.46
N ASN A 140 6.43 3.03 16.61
CA ASN A 140 6.61 4.47 16.73
C ASN A 140 8.07 4.88 16.98
N SER A 141 8.98 3.91 17.11
CA SER A 141 10.39 4.19 17.36
C SER A 141 11.13 4.63 16.10
N ASP A 142 12.31 5.20 16.31
CA ASP A 142 13.19 5.71 15.27
C ASP A 142 14.01 4.61 14.56
N CYS A 143 13.88 3.35 14.99
CA CYS A 143 14.66 2.21 14.49
C CYS A 143 13.78 1.20 13.75
N ASN A 144 14.37 0.45 12.81
CA ASN A 144 13.69 -0.69 12.19
C ASN A 144 13.66 -1.86 13.17
N ILE A 145 12.51 -2.54 13.26
CA ILE A 145 12.24 -3.59 14.25
C ILE A 145 11.96 -4.90 13.53
N VAL A 146 12.48 -6.00 14.07
CA VAL A 146 12.05 -7.36 13.70
C VAL A 146 11.34 -7.99 14.89
N LEU A 147 10.03 -8.15 14.79
CA LEU A 147 9.20 -8.80 15.80
C LEU A 147 9.22 -10.30 15.56
N ARG A 148 9.64 -11.07 16.56
CA ARG A 148 9.54 -12.53 16.60
C ARG A 148 8.32 -12.92 17.41
N VAL A 149 7.43 -13.67 16.78
CA VAL A 149 6.18 -14.17 17.37
C VAL A 149 6.31 -15.68 17.50
N GLU A 150 6.48 -16.15 18.72
CA GLU A 150 6.75 -17.56 19.02
C GLU A 150 5.55 -18.16 19.76
N GLY A 151 4.97 -19.23 19.23
CA GLY A 151 3.87 -19.94 19.87
C GLY A 151 3.81 -21.36 19.35
N LYS A 152 2.64 -21.77 18.84
CA LYS A 152 2.53 -23.03 18.08
C LYS A 152 3.32 -22.97 16.77
N ASP A 153 3.24 -21.82 16.11
CA ASP A 153 3.93 -21.49 14.88
C ASP A 153 4.88 -20.31 15.15
N PHE A 154 5.96 -20.21 14.38
CA PHE A 154 6.98 -19.17 14.52
C PHE A 154 6.89 -18.18 13.35
N TYR A 155 6.80 -16.90 13.66
CA TYR A 155 6.72 -15.84 12.65
C TYR A 155 7.72 -14.73 12.92
N ASN A 156 8.28 -14.19 11.85
CA ASN A 156 9.14 -13.01 11.89
C ASN A 156 8.46 -11.89 11.09
N LEU A 157 8.19 -10.77 11.73
CA LEU A 157 7.52 -9.61 11.13
C LEU A 157 8.49 -8.42 11.15
N ALA A 158 8.88 -7.96 9.97
CA ALA A 158 9.69 -6.75 9.82
C ALA A 158 8.80 -5.50 9.85
N VAL A 159 9.12 -4.55 10.73
CA VAL A 159 8.34 -3.31 10.90
C VAL A 159 9.29 -2.11 10.82
N PRO A 160 9.16 -1.25 9.80
CA PRO A 160 10.04 -0.10 9.62
C PRO A 160 9.83 0.95 10.72
N ALA A 161 10.80 1.83 10.91
CA ALA A 161 10.69 2.99 11.80
C ALA A 161 9.47 3.85 11.44
N HIS A 162 8.73 4.31 12.45
CA HIS A 162 7.45 5.03 12.32
C HIS A 162 6.40 4.35 11.42
N GLY A 163 6.52 3.04 11.20
CA GLY A 163 5.62 2.26 10.36
C GLY A 163 4.78 1.27 11.15
N GLU A 164 3.97 0.52 10.42
CA GLU A 164 3.15 -0.56 10.96
C GLU A 164 3.16 -1.75 10.01
N ASN A 165 3.02 -2.94 10.57
CA ASN A 165 2.86 -4.16 9.81
C ASN A 165 1.93 -5.12 10.56
N PHE A 166 1.26 -6.02 9.84
CA PHE A 166 0.34 -6.98 10.44
C PHE A 166 0.62 -8.38 9.97
N ILE A 167 0.21 -9.35 10.79
CA ILE A 167 0.23 -10.76 10.44
C ILE A 167 -1.07 -11.41 10.89
N VAL A 168 -1.57 -12.33 10.08
CA VAL A 168 -2.71 -13.18 10.41
C VAL A 168 -2.17 -14.47 11.01
N ILE A 169 -2.50 -14.73 12.27
CA ILE A 169 -2.03 -15.90 13.03
C ILE A 169 -3.21 -16.60 13.68
N ASN A 170 -3.02 -17.87 14.05
CA ASN A 170 -4.05 -18.60 14.80
C ASN A 170 -4.21 -18.01 16.21
N LYS A 171 -5.39 -18.18 16.80
CA LYS A 171 -5.66 -17.82 18.19
C LYS A 171 -4.88 -18.76 19.11
N GLY A 172 -4.24 -18.19 20.12
CA GLY A 172 -3.41 -18.94 21.05
C GLY A 172 -2.53 -18.06 21.91
N SER A 173 -1.68 -18.70 22.70
CA SER A 173 -0.68 -18.03 23.54
C SER A 173 0.61 -17.86 22.74
N TYR A 174 1.09 -16.63 22.66
CA TYR A 174 2.30 -16.27 21.93
C TYR A 174 3.24 -15.45 22.80
N THR A 175 4.53 -15.61 22.52
CA THR A 175 5.62 -14.82 23.08
C THR A 175 6.12 -13.90 21.99
N LEU A 176 5.98 -12.61 22.23
CA LEU A 176 6.48 -11.54 21.39
C LEU A 176 7.86 -11.14 21.88
N SER A 177 8.88 -11.28 21.05
CA SER A 177 10.23 -10.81 21.36
C SER A 177 10.77 -9.93 20.23
N SER A 178 11.47 -8.86 20.60
CA SER A 178 12.08 -7.97 19.63
C SER A 178 13.23 -7.17 20.23
N ASN A 179 14.03 -6.55 19.37
CA ASN A 179 15.04 -5.58 19.77
C ASN A 179 14.59 -4.20 19.25
N ILE A 180 14.25 -3.29 20.17
CA ILE A 180 13.86 -1.91 19.86
C ILE A 180 15.02 -0.99 20.24
N CYS A 181 15.71 -0.46 19.23
CA CYS A 181 16.85 0.45 19.41
C CYS A 181 17.85 -0.06 20.46
N ASP A 182 18.33 -1.30 20.30
CA ASP A 182 19.29 -2.00 21.17
C ASP A 182 18.76 -2.46 22.54
N ILE A 183 17.45 -2.31 22.80
CA ILE A 183 16.79 -2.80 24.02
C ILE A 183 15.90 -3.99 23.69
N LYS A 184 16.08 -5.08 24.44
CA LYS A 184 15.23 -6.27 24.30
C LYS A 184 13.84 -6.02 24.85
N TYR A 185 12.84 -6.19 24.00
CA TYR A 185 11.44 -6.28 24.35
C TYR A 185 11.00 -7.73 24.40
N PHE A 186 10.22 -8.05 25.43
CA PHE A 186 9.64 -9.35 25.63
C PHE A 186 8.24 -9.18 26.21
N SER A 187 7.25 -9.85 25.62
CA SER A 187 5.89 -9.83 26.12
C SER A 187 5.17 -11.13 25.79
N GLN A 188 4.55 -11.74 26.79
CA GLN A 188 3.66 -12.88 26.58
C GLN A 188 2.23 -12.38 26.39
N LYS A 189 1.56 -12.82 25.32
CA LYS A 189 0.21 -12.37 24.93
C LYS A 189 -0.68 -13.56 24.56
N ASP A 190 -1.85 -13.61 25.17
CA ASP A 190 -2.92 -14.54 24.77
C ASP A 190 -3.83 -13.89 23.73
N ILE A 191 -3.68 -14.31 22.48
CA ILE A 191 -4.36 -13.74 21.31
C ILE A 191 -5.67 -14.49 21.10
N LYS A 192 -6.73 -14.05 21.80
CA LYS A 192 -8.10 -14.58 21.64
C LYS A 192 -8.90 -13.81 20.57
N LYS A 193 -8.50 -12.58 20.30
CA LYS A 193 -9.09 -11.66 19.32
C LYS A 193 -7.95 -10.94 18.60
N SER A 194 -8.25 -10.22 17.52
CA SER A 194 -7.27 -9.36 16.87
C SER A 194 -6.75 -8.32 17.87
N ILE A 195 -5.43 -8.12 17.91
CA ILE A 195 -4.78 -7.20 18.85
C ILE A 195 -3.90 -6.21 18.13
N PHE A 196 -3.78 -5.03 18.73
CA PHE A 196 -2.89 -3.97 18.30
C PHE A 196 -1.78 -3.77 19.33
N VAL A 197 -0.53 -3.86 18.91
CA VAL A 197 0.64 -3.69 19.76
C VAL A 197 1.44 -2.52 19.25
N THR A 198 1.59 -1.49 20.08
CA THR A 198 2.41 -0.32 19.77
C THR A 198 3.65 -0.33 20.63
N VAL A 199 4.80 -0.06 20.03
CA VAL A 199 6.05 0.19 20.75
C VAL A 199 6.56 1.59 20.43
N ASP A 200 7.01 2.30 21.46
CA ASP A 200 7.60 3.63 21.35
C ASP A 200 9.13 3.55 21.56
N SER A 201 9.85 4.61 21.18
CA SER A 201 11.27 4.72 21.48
C SER A 201 11.51 4.55 22.99
N PRO A 202 12.49 3.73 23.40
CA PRO A 202 12.79 3.53 24.79
C PRO A 202 13.18 4.87 25.41
N LYS A 203 12.39 5.33 26.38
CA LYS A 203 12.75 6.49 27.18
C LYS A 203 13.88 6.07 28.10
N MET A 204 15.04 6.73 27.97
CA MET A 204 16.07 6.64 29.01
C MET A 204 15.42 7.09 30.32
N SER A 205 15.22 6.16 31.25
CA SER A 205 14.82 6.49 32.60
C SER A 205 15.85 7.48 33.18
N GLU A 206 15.38 8.60 33.71
CA GLU A 206 16.18 9.67 34.34
C GLU A 206 17.06 9.17 35.50
N THR A 207 16.93 7.90 35.91
CA THR A 207 17.75 7.28 36.95
C THR A 207 19.19 6.95 36.52
N GLN A 208 19.53 6.96 35.22
CA GLN A 208 20.90 6.71 34.74
C GLN A 208 21.72 7.97 34.41
N ALA A 209 21.15 9.17 34.58
CA ALA A 209 21.89 10.42 34.38
C ALA A 209 22.82 10.78 35.56
N THR A 210 22.70 10.12 36.71
CA THR A 210 23.48 10.44 37.92
C THR A 210 24.70 9.55 38.14
N ALA A 211 24.84 8.44 37.40
CA ALA A 211 26.00 7.55 37.52
C ALA A 211 27.21 8.02 36.68
N ILE A 212 26.97 8.67 35.54
CA ILE A 212 28.04 9.10 34.61
C ILE A 212 28.81 10.32 35.15
N LYS A 213 28.23 11.10 36.09
CA LYS A 213 28.90 12.27 36.68
C LYS A 213 29.85 11.96 37.85
N LYS A 214 29.95 10.71 38.31
CA LYS A 214 30.86 10.34 39.42
C LYS A 214 32.21 9.78 38.95
N ASP A 215 32.30 9.27 37.71
CA ASP A 215 33.55 8.67 37.21
C ASP A 215 34.52 9.67 36.56
N GLU A 216 34.08 10.90 36.24
CA GLU A 216 35.00 11.94 35.72
C GLU A 216 35.77 12.71 36.81
N VAL A 217 35.35 12.66 38.08
CA VAL A 217 36.02 13.41 39.17
C VAL A 217 37.25 12.69 39.71
N GLN A 218 37.43 11.39 39.44
CA GLN A 218 38.54 10.60 40.01
C GLN A 218 39.77 10.47 39.10
N LYS A 219 39.72 10.95 37.85
CA LYS A 219 40.85 10.85 36.89
C LYS A 219 41.74 12.10 36.82
N ASN A 220 41.37 13.20 37.46
CA ASN A 220 42.15 14.44 37.47
C ASN A 220 42.73 14.73 38.87
N ARG A 221 43.71 13.93 39.31
CA ARG A 221 44.63 14.33 40.38
C ARG A 221 46.05 14.39 39.81
N PRO A 222 46.67 15.59 39.66
CA PRO A 222 48.00 15.70 39.07
C PRO A 222 49.09 15.22 40.03
N SER A 223 49.93 14.30 39.56
CA SER A 223 51.13 13.83 40.28
C SER A 223 52.21 14.91 40.25
N ASN A 224 52.53 15.47 41.41
CA ASN A 224 53.56 16.47 41.60
C ASN A 224 54.96 15.84 41.45
N LYS A 225 55.69 16.16 40.37
CA LYS A 225 57.09 15.71 40.15
C LYS A 225 58.03 16.48 41.08
N ARG A 226 58.62 15.78 42.05
CA ARG A 226 59.77 16.26 42.84
C ARG A 226 60.99 16.42 41.94
N LYS A 227 61.55 17.63 41.86
CA LYS A 227 62.91 17.91 41.37
C LYS A 227 63.92 17.45 42.42
N ILE A 228 64.87 16.59 42.04
CA ILE A 228 66.07 16.29 42.83
C ILE A 228 67.26 16.91 42.11
N LYS A 229 68.00 17.74 42.84
CA LYS A 229 69.29 18.36 42.47
C LYS A 229 70.35 17.30 42.22
N LYS A 230 71.22 17.54 41.23
CA LYS A 230 72.63 17.20 41.30
C LYS A 230 73.43 18.31 40.63
#